data_AF-A0A7Y1T4S8-F1
#
_entry.id   AF-A0A7Y1T4S8-F1
#
_cell.length_a   1.000
_cell.length_b   1.000
_cell.length_c   1.000
_cell.angle_alpha   90.00
_cell.angle_beta   90.00
_cell.angle_gamma   90.00
#
_symmetry.space_group_name_H-M   'P 1'
#
loop_
_entity.id
_entity.type
_entity.pdbx_description
1 polymer ?
#
loop_
_entity_poly.entity_id
_entity_poly.type
_entity_poly.pdbx_seq_one_letter_code
_entity_poly.pdbx_strand_id
1 'polypeptide(L)' 'LVTMPHIERSIFPWNWAYYPKERTDEVSPWLEAFINARQWIENR' A
#
# COMPACT_ATOMS: atom_id res chain seq x y z
N LEU A 1 -1.52 16.06 1.58
CA LEU A 1 -0.54 15.11 2.15
C LEU A 1 0.55 14.93 1.11
N VAL A 2 1.81 15.12 1.48
CA VAL A 2 2.96 14.83 0.61
C VAL A 2 3.89 13.96 1.44
N THR A 3 4.26 12.81 0.90
CA THR A 3 5.15 11.85 1.56
C THR A 3 6.37 11.64 0.67
N MET A 4 7.56 11.70 1.27
CA MET A 4 8.81 11.28 0.63
C MET A 4 8.86 9.78 0.24
N PRO A 5 8.26 8.82 0.99
CA PRO A 5 8.25 7.43 0.55
C PRO A 5 7.37 7.19 -0.70
N HIS A 6 7.90 6.36 -1.60
CA HIS A 6 7.22 5.87 -2.81
C HIS A 6 6.31 4.67 -2.50
N ILE A 7 5.21 4.92 -1.80
CA ILE A 7 4.26 3.87 -1.37
C ILE A 7 3.61 3.16 -2.56
N GLU A 8 3.53 3.81 -3.71
CA GLU A 8 3.07 3.25 -4.98
C GLU A 8 3.99 2.15 -5.51
N ARG A 9 5.29 2.18 -5.16
CA ARG A 9 6.26 1.15 -5.56
C ARG A 9 6.27 -0.04 -4.61
N SER A 10 5.62 0.07 -3.45
CA SER A 10 5.65 -0.93 -2.39
C SER A 10 4.35 -1.74 -2.29
N ILE A 11 3.52 -1.78 -3.34
CA ILE A 11 2.20 -2.45 -3.31
C ILE A 11 2.29 -3.95 -3.05
N PHE A 12 3.23 -4.66 -3.68
CA PHE A 12 3.30 -6.12 -3.59
C PHE A 12 4.49 -6.59 -2.74
N PRO A 13 4.38 -7.74 -2.05
CA PRO A 13 5.47 -8.29 -1.24
C PRO A 13 6.80 -8.45 -2.00
N TRP A 14 6.76 -8.85 -3.27
CA TRP A 14 7.97 -9.04 -4.09
C TRP A 14 8.67 -7.73 -4.49
N ASN A 15 8.03 -6.57 -4.29
CA ASN A 15 8.68 -5.27 -4.49
C ASN A 15 9.61 -4.90 -3.32
N TRP A 16 9.54 -5.62 -2.19
CA TRP A 16 10.29 -5.33 -0.98
C TRP A 16 11.56 -6.17 -0.95
N ALA A 17 12.69 -5.55 -0.58
CA ALA A 17 13.96 -6.26 -0.40
C ALA A 17 13.90 -7.30 0.72
N TYR A 18 13.05 -7.06 1.72
CA TYR A 18 12.76 -7.99 2.80
C TYR A 18 11.26 -7.94 3.11
N TYR A 19 10.65 -9.11 3.12
CA TYR A 19 9.27 -9.31 3.54
C TYR A 19 9.24 -10.45 4.58
N PRO A 20 8.64 -10.26 5.76
CA PRO A 20 8.63 -11.29 6.80
C PRO A 20 7.97 -12.58 6.30
N LYS A 21 8.59 -13.74 6.60
CA LYS A 21 8.11 -15.04 6.10
C LYS A 21 6.80 -15.49 6.73
N GLU A 22 6.50 -14.99 7.93
CA GLU A 22 5.27 -15.28 8.65
C GLU A 22 4.07 -14.48 8.10
N ARG A 23 4.32 -13.51 7.20
CA ARG A 23 3.29 -12.70 6.56
C ARG A 23 2.85 -13.33 5.25
N THR A 24 1.54 -13.45 5.07
CA THR A 24 0.90 -14.04 3.89
C THR A 24 -0.02 -13.05 3.18
N ASP A 25 0.24 -11.75 3.33
CA ASP A 25 -0.59 -10.74 2.69
C ASP A 25 -0.39 -10.73 1.17
N GLU A 26 -1.48 -10.63 0.41
CA GLU A 26 -1.43 -10.52 -1.05
C GLU A 26 -0.89 -9.15 -1.49
N VAL A 27 -1.14 -8.12 -0.68
CA VAL A 27 -0.76 -6.71 -0.91
C VAL A 27 -0.29 -6.07 0.39
N SER A 28 0.57 -5.06 0.27
CA SER A 28 1.10 -4.35 1.43
C SER A 28 0.05 -3.46 2.10
N PRO A 29 0.25 -3.10 3.39
CA PRO A 29 -0.59 -2.13 4.08
C PRO A 29 -0.67 -0.76 3.41
N TRP A 30 0.29 -0.42 2.55
CA TRP A 30 0.31 0.88 1.86
C TRP A 30 -0.82 1.04 0.84
N LEU A 31 -1.40 -0.06 0.36
CA LEU A 31 -2.55 -0.01 -0.55
C LEU A 31 -3.76 0.69 0.09
N GLU A 32 -3.88 0.60 1.42
CA GLU A 32 -4.94 1.20 2.21
C GLU A 32 -5.07 2.72 1.97
N ALA A 33 -3.95 3.42 1.73
CA ALA A 33 -3.97 4.85 1.39
C ALA A 33 -4.74 5.13 0.08
N PHE A 34 -4.59 4.25 -0.92
CA PHE A 34 -5.27 4.36 -2.21
C PHE A 34 -6.75 3.95 -2.10
N ILE A 35 -7.06 2.94 -1.29
CA ILE A 35 -8.45 2.53 -1.02
C ILE A 35 -9.20 3.69 -0.34
N ASN A 36 -8.61 4.32 0.67
CA ASN A 36 -9.21 5.46 1.36
C ASN A 36 -9.40 6.66 0.42
N ALA A 37 -8.42 6.94 -0.46
CA ALA A 37 -8.56 8.00 -1.45
C ALA A 37 -9.73 7.74 -2.42
N ARG A 38 -9.90 6.49 -2.88
CA ARG A 38 -11.04 6.09 -3.73
C ARG A 38 -12.37 6.24 -2.99
N GLN A 39 -12.47 5.69 -1.78
CA GLN A 39 -13.69 5.78 -0.96
C GLN A 39 -14.07 7.23 -0.67
N TRP A 40 -13.10 8.11 -0.47
CA TRP A 40 -13.37 9.53 -0.28
C TRP A 40 -13.97 10.20 -1.52
N ILE A 41 -13.49 9.86 -2.73
CA ILE A 41 -14.08 10.34 -3.98
C ILE A 41 -15.48 9.76 -4.19
N GLU A 42 -15.70 8.48 -3.88
CA GLU A 42 -17.00 7.82 -4.05
C GLU A 42 -18.07 8.33 -3.09
N ASN A 43 -17.68 8.81 -1.91
CA ASN A 43 -18.58 9.39 -0.91
C ASN A 43 -18.73 10.92 -1.06
N ARG A 44 -18.31 11.51 -2.20
CA ARG A 44 -18.50 12.92 -2.55
C ARG A 44 -19.58 13.09 -3.61
#